data_AF-A0AAU3QQL6-F1
#
_entry.id   AF-A0AAU3QQL6-F1
#
_cell.length_a   1.000
_cell.length_b   1.000
_cell.length_c   1.000
_cell.angle_alpha   90.00
_cell.angle_beta   90.00
_cell.angle_gamma   90.00
#
_symmetry.space_group_name_H-M   'P 1'
#
loop_
_entity.id
_entity.type
_entity.pdbx_description
1 polymer ?
#
loop_
_entity_poly.entity_id
_entity_poly.type
_entity_poly.pdbx_seq_one_letter_code
_entity_poly.pdbx_strand_id
1 'polypeptide(L)'
;MLSDWTPGQARPSRIFLAGDSAAVTREASKAPMTGWGQVLHCFLAPTQVEIVNCARAGASARTFSERGRLDWILQHIRPGDYLFTSFGINDARPEEWLRTQEYGDFASHLRKFVDGARERNAHPVLISPPERDTHDAHGNLPRSITEYVMAMRDLAAECSVPYVNLYDRSHGWWEGLGPDGVRPFFVHLEPGEHPNYPEGFHDQGHMTPEGALACARYVAYALVEQGIVPPHWAVDLDRTDLPPDRVSWLDDETHAELTRSRTLGPN
;
A
#
# COMPACT_ATOMS: atom_id res chain seq x y z
N MET A 1 0.47 -1.49 -18.74
CA MET A 1 1.17 -2.74 -19.14
C MET A 1 2.50 -2.82 -18.41
N LEU A 2 3.07 -4.02 -18.25
CA LEU A 2 4.44 -4.14 -17.72
C LEU A 2 5.41 -3.52 -18.74
N SER A 3 6.54 -2.98 -18.27
CA SER A 3 7.55 -2.42 -19.16
C SER A 3 8.03 -3.44 -20.23
N ASP A 4 8.03 -3.02 -21.50
CA ASP A 4 8.56 -3.82 -22.61
C ASP A 4 10.09 -3.85 -22.54
N TRP A 5 10.68 -5.05 -22.53
CA TRP A 5 12.14 -5.20 -22.40
C TRP A 5 12.84 -5.31 -23.75
N THR A 6 14.01 -4.66 -23.87
CA THR A 6 14.95 -4.82 -24.97
C THR A 6 16.14 -5.72 -24.59
N PRO A 7 16.50 -6.73 -25.40
CA PRO A 7 17.70 -7.54 -25.16
C PRO A 7 18.98 -6.71 -25.02
N GLY A 8 19.73 -6.90 -23.92
CA GLY A 8 21.05 -6.29 -23.69
C GLY A 8 21.12 -5.23 -22.59
N GLN A 9 19.99 -4.75 -22.05
CA GLN A 9 19.95 -3.94 -20.84
C GLN A 9 19.70 -4.80 -19.59
N ALA A 10 20.39 -4.47 -18.50
CA ALA A 10 20.04 -4.95 -17.16
C ALA A 10 18.60 -4.52 -16.87
N ARG A 11 17.71 -5.48 -16.60
CA ARG A 11 16.32 -5.19 -16.27
C ARG A 11 16.28 -4.60 -14.86
N PRO A 12 15.58 -3.47 -14.65
CA PRO A 12 15.32 -3.01 -13.29
C PRO A 12 14.53 -4.09 -12.56
N SER A 13 14.85 -4.31 -11.28
CA SER A 13 14.02 -5.17 -10.43
C SER A 13 12.60 -4.62 -10.35
N ARG A 14 11.62 -5.48 -10.08
CA ARG A 14 10.24 -5.05 -9.91
C ARG A 14 9.76 -5.24 -8.49
N ILE A 15 8.95 -4.31 -8.00
CA ILE A 15 8.18 -4.46 -6.77
C ILE A 15 6.71 -4.63 -7.17
N PHE A 16 6.16 -5.82 -6.97
CA PHE A 16 4.72 -6.03 -7.03
C PHE A 16 4.11 -5.68 -5.67
N LEU A 17 3.15 -4.77 -5.66
CA LEU A 17 2.48 -4.36 -4.42
C LEU A 17 1.06 -4.94 -4.38
N ALA A 18 0.81 -5.81 -3.42
CA ALA A 18 -0.51 -6.31 -3.05
C ALA A 18 -0.98 -5.57 -1.80
N GLY A 19 -2.16 -4.97 -1.86
CA GLY A 19 -2.74 -4.30 -0.71
C GLY A 19 -4.13 -3.76 -0.95
N ASP A 20 -4.63 -2.99 0.01
CA ASP A 20 -5.98 -2.43 0.00
C ASP A 20 -6.02 -0.96 -0.44
N SER A 21 -7.06 -0.24 -0.03
CA SER A 21 -7.29 1.18 -0.32
C SER A 21 -6.20 2.13 0.20
N ALA A 22 -5.42 1.75 1.20
CA ALA A 22 -4.32 2.58 1.70
C ALA A 22 -3.11 2.56 0.78
N ALA A 23 -2.91 1.48 0.00
CA ALA A 23 -1.78 1.29 -0.91
C ALA A 23 -2.10 1.58 -2.38
N VAL A 24 -3.38 1.59 -2.77
CA VAL A 24 -3.84 1.62 -4.17
C VAL A 24 -3.50 2.91 -4.92
N THR A 25 -3.21 2.77 -6.21
CA THR A 25 -3.23 3.90 -7.17
C THR A 25 -4.68 4.28 -7.48
N ARG A 26 -5.04 5.55 -7.30
CA ARG A 26 -6.40 6.05 -7.54
C ARG A 26 -6.57 6.66 -8.94
N GLU A 27 -7.79 6.53 -9.44
CA GLU A 27 -8.28 7.24 -10.63
C GLU A 27 -8.46 8.75 -10.37
N ALA A 28 -8.43 9.54 -11.44
CA ALA A 28 -8.51 10.99 -11.41
C ALA A 28 -9.81 11.49 -10.76
N SER A 29 -10.93 10.79 -10.96
CA SER A 29 -12.21 11.12 -10.32
C SER A 29 -12.23 10.90 -8.79
N LYS A 30 -11.19 10.27 -8.22
CA LYS A 30 -11.01 10.12 -6.77
C LYS A 30 -9.99 11.07 -6.17
N ALA A 31 -9.30 11.88 -6.97
CA ALA A 31 -8.42 12.91 -6.44
C ALA A 31 -9.21 13.80 -5.45
N PRO A 32 -8.66 14.14 -4.27
CA PRO A 32 -7.25 13.99 -3.88
C PRO A 32 -6.89 12.69 -3.14
N MET A 33 -7.78 11.68 -3.07
CA MET A 33 -7.44 10.40 -2.42
C MET A 33 -6.20 9.78 -3.05
N THR A 34 -5.21 9.42 -2.23
CA THR A 34 -3.93 8.90 -2.70
C THR A 34 -3.49 7.73 -1.81
N GLY A 35 -3.08 6.61 -2.42
CA GLY A 35 -2.46 5.51 -1.67
C GLY A 35 -0.95 5.69 -1.52
N TRP A 36 -0.36 5.21 -0.43
CA TRP A 36 1.11 5.31 -0.25
C TRP A 36 1.88 4.57 -1.35
N GLY A 37 1.33 3.47 -1.87
CA GLY A 37 1.91 2.74 -2.99
C GLY A 37 1.87 3.50 -4.33
N GLN A 38 0.92 4.44 -4.49
CA GLN A 38 0.82 5.30 -5.67
C GLN A 38 1.99 6.26 -5.81
N VAL A 39 2.59 6.65 -4.69
CA VAL A 39 3.64 7.68 -4.62
C VAL A 39 4.99 7.14 -4.19
N LEU A 40 5.13 5.81 -4.07
CA LEU A 40 6.38 5.17 -3.66
C LEU A 40 7.53 5.45 -4.65
N HIS A 41 7.24 5.73 -5.92
CA HIS A 41 8.22 6.15 -6.94
C HIS A 41 8.86 7.52 -6.63
N CYS A 42 8.29 8.30 -5.72
CA CYS A 42 8.91 9.53 -5.24
C CYS A 42 10.14 9.25 -4.38
N PHE A 43 10.24 8.04 -3.81
CA PHE A 43 11.31 7.66 -2.89
C PHE A 43 12.15 6.46 -3.35
N LEU A 44 11.69 5.74 -4.37
CA LEU A 44 12.43 4.69 -5.05
C LEU A 44 12.61 5.06 -6.52
N ALA A 45 13.86 5.20 -6.96
CA ALA A 45 14.23 5.69 -8.28
C ALA A 45 13.65 4.80 -9.40
N PRO A 46 12.82 5.34 -10.31
CA PRO A 46 12.27 4.57 -11.43
C PRO A 46 13.32 4.00 -12.39
N THR A 47 14.54 4.56 -12.39
CA THR A 47 15.68 4.04 -13.16
C THR A 47 16.28 2.77 -12.54
N GLN A 48 15.97 2.46 -11.29
CA GLN A 48 16.51 1.32 -10.54
C GLN A 48 15.47 0.23 -10.34
N VAL A 49 14.21 0.61 -10.10
CA VAL A 49 13.13 -0.32 -9.76
C VAL A 49 11.79 0.13 -10.36
N GLU A 50 11.05 -0.81 -10.94
CA GLU A 50 9.68 -0.60 -11.41
C GLU A 50 8.69 -0.99 -10.31
N ILE A 51 7.76 -0.10 -9.97
CA ILE A 51 6.68 -0.37 -9.01
C ILE A 51 5.43 -0.79 -9.78
N VAL A 52 5.05 -2.06 -9.64
CA VAL A 52 3.83 -2.63 -10.21
C VAL A 52 2.76 -2.64 -9.12
N ASN A 53 2.06 -1.52 -8.96
CA ASN A 53 1.02 -1.39 -7.93
C ASN A 53 -0.25 -2.18 -8.29
N CYS A 54 -0.40 -3.36 -7.70
CA CYS A 54 -1.56 -4.24 -7.87
C CYS A 54 -2.56 -4.12 -6.71
N ALA A 55 -2.39 -3.17 -5.78
CA ALA A 55 -3.34 -2.98 -4.70
C ALA A 55 -4.75 -2.68 -5.23
N ARG A 56 -5.76 -3.02 -4.44
CA ARG A 56 -7.17 -2.90 -4.84
C ARG A 56 -7.98 -2.32 -3.69
N ALA A 57 -8.63 -1.18 -3.96
CA ALA A 57 -9.54 -0.57 -3.01
C ALA A 57 -10.64 -1.57 -2.57
N GLY A 58 -10.86 -1.64 -1.26
CA GLY A 58 -11.84 -2.55 -0.64
C GLY A 58 -11.43 -4.01 -0.57
N ALA A 59 -10.22 -4.40 -1.02
CA ALA A 59 -9.75 -5.78 -0.87
C ALA A 59 -9.30 -6.07 0.56
N SER A 60 -9.56 -7.30 1.00
CA SER A 60 -8.96 -7.98 2.15
C SER A 60 -7.92 -8.99 1.66
N ALA A 61 -7.08 -9.53 2.55
CA ALA A 61 -6.11 -10.57 2.18
C ALA A 61 -6.80 -11.77 1.52
N ARG A 62 -7.99 -12.17 2.03
CA ARG A 62 -8.82 -13.22 1.46
C ARG A 62 -9.28 -12.87 0.05
N THR A 63 -10.05 -11.79 -0.10
CA THR A 63 -10.68 -11.45 -1.37
C THR A 63 -9.66 -11.14 -2.46
N PHE A 64 -8.50 -10.59 -2.12
CA PHE A 64 -7.40 -10.38 -3.07
C PHE A 64 -6.84 -11.70 -3.59
N SER A 65 -6.62 -12.67 -2.69
CA SER A 65 -6.08 -13.98 -3.04
C SER A 65 -7.08 -14.84 -3.83
N GLU A 66 -8.37 -14.81 -3.48
CA GLU A 66 -9.39 -15.68 -4.07
C GLU A 66 -9.93 -15.17 -5.41
N ARG A 67 -9.83 -13.86 -5.68
CA ARG A 67 -10.32 -13.25 -6.93
C ARG A 67 -9.25 -13.16 -8.02
N GLY A 68 -8.18 -13.95 -7.89
CA GLY A 68 -7.16 -14.16 -8.94
C GLY A 68 -6.16 -13.02 -9.14
N ARG A 69 -6.15 -12.00 -8.27
CA ARG A 69 -5.18 -10.91 -8.33
C ARG A 69 -3.81 -11.34 -7.84
N LEU A 70 -3.77 -12.16 -6.77
CA LEU A 70 -2.54 -12.83 -6.36
C LEU A 70 -2.03 -13.74 -7.47
N ASP A 71 -2.90 -14.57 -8.07
CA ASP A 71 -2.49 -15.47 -9.15
C ASP A 71 -1.89 -14.71 -10.35
N TRP A 72 -2.47 -13.56 -10.70
CA TRP A 72 -1.91 -12.69 -11.73
C TRP A 72 -0.50 -12.23 -11.37
N ILE A 73 -0.28 -11.74 -10.13
CA ILE A 73 1.06 -11.35 -9.67
C ILE A 73 2.02 -12.53 -9.81
N LEU A 74 1.62 -13.70 -9.30
CA LEU A 74 2.43 -14.91 -9.32
C LEU A 74 2.74 -15.39 -10.75
N GLN A 75 1.89 -15.17 -11.73
CA GLN A 75 2.23 -15.49 -13.14
C GLN A 75 3.25 -14.53 -13.76
N HIS A 76 3.40 -13.31 -13.23
CA HIS A 76 4.20 -12.26 -13.85
C HIS A 76 5.48 -11.93 -13.07
N ILE A 77 5.55 -12.28 -11.78
CA ILE A 77 6.73 -12.11 -10.94
C ILE A 77 7.85 -13.07 -11.37
N ARG A 78 9.09 -12.63 -11.28
CA ARG A 78 10.29 -13.37 -11.71
C ARG A 78 11.28 -13.51 -10.54
N PRO A 79 12.28 -14.41 -10.66
CA PRO A 79 13.36 -14.48 -9.69
C PRO A 79 14.01 -13.12 -9.45
N GLY A 80 14.20 -12.76 -8.18
CA GLY A 80 14.80 -11.49 -7.73
C GLY A 80 13.86 -10.28 -7.69
N ASP A 81 12.61 -10.41 -8.16
CA ASP A 81 11.59 -9.39 -7.91
C ASP A 81 11.11 -9.43 -6.45
N TYR A 82 10.37 -8.42 -6.03
CA TYR A 82 9.77 -8.31 -4.70
C TYR A 82 8.25 -8.44 -4.77
N LEU A 83 7.66 -9.05 -3.74
CA LEU A 83 6.22 -9.01 -3.47
C LEU A 83 6.00 -8.34 -2.11
N PHE A 84 5.50 -7.10 -2.13
CA PHE A 84 5.11 -6.38 -0.94
C PHE A 84 3.63 -6.63 -0.66
N THR A 85 3.30 -7.08 0.55
CA THR A 85 1.93 -7.42 0.95
C THR A 85 1.50 -6.55 2.13
N SER A 86 0.39 -5.81 1.98
CA SER A 86 -0.14 -4.91 3.01
C SER A 86 -1.66 -4.96 3.10
N PHE A 87 -2.16 -5.67 4.12
CA PHE A 87 -3.58 -5.90 4.40
C PHE A 87 -3.85 -5.86 5.91
N GLY A 88 -5.12 -5.79 6.30
CA GLY A 88 -5.55 -5.74 7.71
C GLY A 88 -6.72 -4.79 7.95
N ILE A 89 -6.80 -3.67 7.21
CA ILE A 89 -7.87 -2.67 7.40
C ILE A 89 -9.23 -3.27 7.04
N ASN A 90 -9.37 -3.84 5.83
CA ASN A 90 -10.65 -4.42 5.39
C ASN A 90 -10.91 -5.79 6.00
N ASP A 91 -9.85 -6.52 6.32
CA ASP A 91 -9.91 -7.81 7.04
C ASP A 91 -10.58 -7.67 8.42
N ALA A 92 -10.37 -6.53 9.09
CA ALA A 92 -10.98 -6.19 10.38
C ALA A 92 -12.44 -5.72 10.31
N ARG A 93 -12.98 -5.47 9.11
CA ARG A 93 -14.36 -4.98 8.98
C ARG A 93 -15.38 -6.10 9.25
N PRO A 94 -16.60 -5.77 9.73
CA PRO A 94 -17.56 -6.80 10.15
C PRO A 94 -18.23 -7.54 9.00
N GLU A 95 -18.15 -7.06 7.76
CA GLU A 95 -18.82 -7.68 6.62
C GLU A 95 -18.23 -9.07 6.36
N GLU A 96 -19.07 -10.10 6.49
CA GLU A 96 -18.66 -11.51 6.43
C GLU A 96 -17.84 -11.85 5.18
N TRP A 97 -18.16 -11.24 4.03
CA TRP A 97 -17.45 -11.47 2.77
C TRP A 97 -16.05 -10.83 2.70
N LEU A 98 -15.75 -9.84 3.55
CA LEU A 98 -14.42 -9.22 3.70
C LEU A 98 -13.64 -9.80 4.87
N ARG A 99 -14.33 -10.00 6.00
CA ARG A 99 -13.76 -10.29 7.31
C ARG A 99 -12.93 -11.56 7.32
N THR A 100 -11.77 -11.50 7.93
CA THR A 100 -10.92 -12.66 8.27
C THR A 100 -10.67 -12.69 9.78
N GLN A 101 -10.11 -13.78 10.30
CA GLN A 101 -9.63 -13.94 11.67
C GLN A 101 -8.10 -13.81 11.67
N GLU A 102 -7.58 -12.98 12.56
CA GLU A 102 -6.21 -12.46 12.62
C GLU A 102 -5.16 -13.58 12.59
N TYR A 103 -5.21 -14.51 13.54
CA TYR A 103 -4.34 -15.68 13.61
C TYR A 103 -4.91 -16.91 12.86
N GLY A 104 -6.03 -16.74 12.16
CA GLY A 104 -6.74 -17.80 11.44
C GLY A 104 -6.56 -17.68 9.92
N ASP A 105 -7.66 -17.42 9.21
CA ASP A 105 -7.63 -17.32 7.76
C ASP A 105 -6.85 -16.08 7.27
N PHE A 106 -6.73 -14.99 8.03
CA PHE A 106 -5.86 -13.86 7.67
C PHE A 106 -4.41 -14.29 7.50
N ALA A 107 -3.81 -14.89 8.54
CA ALA A 107 -2.44 -15.41 8.49
C ALA A 107 -2.28 -16.48 7.40
N SER A 108 -3.28 -17.35 7.23
CA SER A 108 -3.29 -18.37 6.18
C SER A 108 -3.34 -17.77 4.77
N HIS A 109 -4.05 -16.66 4.57
CA HIS A 109 -4.07 -15.94 3.29
C HIS A 109 -2.74 -15.23 3.05
N LEU A 110 -2.19 -14.51 4.03
CA LEU A 110 -0.87 -13.88 3.93
C LEU A 110 0.23 -14.91 3.61
N ARG A 111 0.12 -16.13 4.15
CA ARG A 111 1.04 -17.24 3.85
C ARG A 111 1.11 -17.53 2.35
N LYS A 112 -0.02 -17.52 1.65
CA LYS A 112 -0.07 -17.76 0.19
C LYS A 112 0.78 -16.76 -0.59
N PHE A 113 0.81 -15.48 -0.17
CA PHE A 113 1.64 -14.46 -0.81
C PHE A 113 3.13 -14.77 -0.62
N VAL A 114 3.52 -15.14 0.60
CA VAL A 114 4.92 -15.42 0.93
C VAL A 114 5.41 -16.69 0.23
N ASP A 115 4.65 -17.77 0.30
CA ASP A 115 5.03 -19.05 -0.30
C ASP A 115 5.04 -18.93 -1.82
N GLY A 116 4.02 -18.32 -2.42
CA GLY A 116 3.93 -18.12 -3.86
C GLY A 116 5.10 -17.28 -4.43
N ALA A 117 5.54 -16.25 -3.71
CA ALA A 117 6.74 -15.48 -4.09
C ALA A 117 8.01 -16.33 -4.00
N ARG A 118 8.18 -17.09 -2.91
CA ARG A 118 9.35 -17.97 -2.70
C ARG A 118 9.48 -19.06 -3.75
N GLU A 119 8.37 -19.72 -4.10
CA GLU A 119 8.33 -20.71 -5.16
C GLU A 119 8.84 -20.16 -6.51
N ARG A 120 8.78 -18.84 -6.71
CA ARG A 120 9.24 -18.13 -7.91
C ARG A 120 10.59 -17.45 -7.73
N ASN A 121 11.28 -17.73 -6.63
CA ASN A 121 12.55 -17.10 -6.24
C ASN A 121 12.46 -15.57 -6.13
N ALA A 122 11.28 -15.05 -5.79
CA ALA A 122 11.06 -13.65 -5.47
C ALA A 122 11.18 -13.40 -3.96
N HIS A 123 11.33 -12.14 -3.58
CA HIS A 123 11.50 -11.68 -2.21
C HIS A 123 10.16 -11.19 -1.61
N PRO A 124 9.49 -12.02 -0.78
CA PRO A 124 8.30 -11.56 -0.07
C PRO A 124 8.67 -10.60 1.06
N VAL A 125 7.87 -9.54 1.23
CA VAL A 125 7.98 -8.57 2.33
C VAL A 125 6.59 -8.27 2.85
N LEU A 126 6.41 -8.35 4.16
CA LEU A 126 5.14 -8.00 4.81
C LEU A 126 5.23 -6.57 5.34
N ILE A 127 4.24 -5.74 5.02
CA ILE A 127 4.17 -4.33 5.43
C ILE A 127 2.83 -4.12 6.09
N SER A 128 2.80 -3.85 7.40
CA SER A 128 1.53 -3.54 8.07
C SER A 128 0.86 -2.33 7.40
N PRO A 129 -0.47 -2.26 7.29
CA PRO A 129 -1.13 -1.07 6.77
C PRO A 129 -0.88 0.14 7.68
N PRO A 130 -0.97 1.38 7.17
CA PRO A 130 -0.93 2.55 8.03
C PRO A 130 -2.18 2.61 8.93
N GLU A 131 -2.05 3.24 10.09
CA GLU A 131 -3.20 3.59 10.91
C GLU A 131 -4.00 4.72 10.25
N ARG A 132 -5.33 4.66 10.43
CA ARG A 132 -6.28 5.66 9.95
C ARG A 132 -6.43 6.80 10.96
N ASP A 133 -7.09 7.88 10.59
CA ASP A 133 -7.47 8.90 11.56
C ASP A 133 -8.64 8.39 12.41
N THR A 134 -8.34 7.67 13.49
CA THR A 134 -9.35 7.09 14.40
C THR A 134 -9.58 7.94 15.64
N HIS A 135 -9.15 9.21 15.65
CA HIS A 135 -9.27 10.06 16.83
C HIS A 135 -10.72 10.11 17.34
N ASP A 136 -10.89 9.86 18.64
CA ASP A 136 -12.18 9.96 19.30
C ASP A 136 -12.54 11.41 19.66
N ALA A 137 -13.74 11.62 20.20
CA ALA A 137 -14.22 12.95 20.60
C ALA A 137 -13.39 13.60 21.73
N HIS A 138 -12.51 12.84 22.38
CA HIS A 138 -11.60 13.32 23.41
C HIS A 138 -10.16 13.54 22.89
N GLY A 139 -9.94 13.28 21.59
CA GLY A 139 -8.64 13.40 20.95
C GLY A 139 -7.69 12.23 21.20
N ASN A 140 -8.18 11.08 21.70
CA ASN A 140 -7.37 9.87 21.80
C ASN A 140 -7.36 9.13 20.47
N LEU A 141 -6.25 8.47 20.11
CA LEU A 141 -6.12 7.65 18.90
C LEU A 141 -6.14 6.15 19.24
N PRO A 142 -7.33 5.51 19.35
CA PRO A 142 -7.43 4.09 19.63
C PRO A 142 -6.87 3.26 18.48
N ARG A 143 -6.14 2.20 18.85
CA ARG A 143 -5.51 1.27 17.92
C ARG A 143 -6.53 0.27 17.39
N SER A 144 -6.95 0.43 16.14
CA SER A 144 -8.17 -0.21 15.64
C SER A 144 -7.98 -1.62 15.06
N ILE A 145 -6.75 -1.96 14.66
CA ILE A 145 -6.45 -3.23 13.95
C ILE A 145 -5.20 -3.94 14.50
N THR A 146 -4.85 -3.67 15.76
CA THR A 146 -3.61 -4.17 16.40
C THR A 146 -3.42 -5.67 16.26
N GLU A 147 -4.47 -6.46 16.41
CA GLU A 147 -4.39 -7.93 16.36
C GLU A 147 -4.00 -8.42 14.95
N TYR A 148 -4.50 -7.79 13.88
CA TYR A 148 -4.07 -8.10 12.50
C TYR A 148 -2.59 -7.73 12.28
N VAL A 149 -2.16 -6.59 12.82
CA VAL A 149 -0.77 -6.13 12.71
C VAL A 149 0.18 -7.08 13.44
N MET A 150 -0.22 -7.54 14.63
CA MET A 150 0.51 -8.55 15.40
C MET A 150 0.56 -9.90 14.67
N ALA A 151 -0.56 -10.39 14.16
CA ALA A 151 -0.60 -11.63 13.40
C ALA A 151 0.28 -11.59 12.14
N MET A 152 0.29 -10.47 11.41
CA MET A 152 1.19 -10.27 10.27
C MET A 152 2.67 -10.29 10.69
N ARG A 153 3.02 -9.61 11.79
CA ARG A 153 4.39 -9.57 12.31
C ARG A 153 4.86 -10.95 12.76
N ASP A 154 4.02 -11.67 13.48
CA ASP A 154 4.34 -13.00 14.00
C ASP A 154 4.51 -13.99 12.84
N LEU A 155 3.65 -13.91 11.80
CA LEU A 155 3.81 -14.66 10.56
C LEU A 155 5.11 -14.32 9.83
N ALA A 156 5.49 -13.03 9.80
CA ALA A 156 6.75 -12.61 9.19
C ALA A 156 7.95 -13.26 9.88
N ALA A 157 7.94 -13.29 11.21
CA ALA A 157 8.96 -13.93 12.03
C ALA A 157 8.98 -15.46 11.83
N GLU A 158 7.82 -16.11 11.93
CA GLU A 158 7.67 -17.57 11.69
C GLU A 158 8.28 -17.95 10.35
N CYS A 159 8.00 -17.15 9.33
CA CYS A 159 8.42 -17.45 7.98
C CYS A 159 9.79 -16.90 7.64
N SER A 160 10.44 -16.16 8.54
CA SER A 160 11.73 -15.50 8.27
C SER A 160 11.68 -14.63 7.01
N VAL A 161 10.68 -13.75 6.94
CA VAL A 161 10.58 -12.72 5.89
C VAL A 161 10.65 -11.32 6.51
N PRO A 162 11.15 -10.30 5.79
CA PRO A 162 11.19 -8.95 6.31
C PRO A 162 9.80 -8.39 6.64
N TYR A 163 9.75 -7.55 7.66
CA TYR A 163 8.54 -6.88 8.13
C TYR A 163 8.76 -5.38 8.32
N VAL A 164 7.93 -4.56 7.67
CA VAL A 164 7.93 -3.10 7.82
C VAL A 164 6.69 -2.68 8.63
N ASN A 165 6.93 -2.05 9.78
CA ASN A 165 5.88 -1.67 10.74
C ASN A 165 5.35 -0.25 10.49
N LEU A 166 4.68 -0.05 9.35
CA LEU A 166 4.02 1.21 9.00
C LEU A 166 2.86 1.56 9.95
N TYR A 167 2.21 0.57 10.58
CA TYR A 167 1.14 0.81 11.54
C TYR A 167 1.64 1.56 12.77
N ASP A 168 2.64 1.04 13.48
CA ASP A 168 3.12 1.69 14.70
C ASP A 168 3.76 3.04 14.40
N ARG A 169 4.43 3.18 13.26
CA ARG A 169 5.03 4.47 12.91
C ARG A 169 3.99 5.53 12.58
N SER A 170 2.97 5.18 11.80
CA SER A 170 1.89 6.12 11.48
C SER A 170 1.07 6.44 12.73
N HIS A 171 0.71 5.45 13.56
CA HIS A 171 0.02 5.67 14.83
C HIS A 171 0.77 6.66 15.73
N GLY A 172 2.06 6.43 16.01
CA GLY A 172 2.83 7.33 16.87
C GLY A 172 3.01 8.74 16.29
N TRP A 173 3.03 8.87 14.97
CA TRP A 173 3.10 10.17 14.33
C TRP A 173 1.76 10.92 14.41
N TRP A 174 0.65 10.25 14.08
CA TRP A 174 -0.70 10.81 14.18
C TRP A 174 -1.03 11.22 15.62
N GLU A 175 -0.71 10.37 16.59
CA GLU A 175 -0.87 10.66 18.02
C GLU A 175 -0.06 11.89 18.44
N GLY A 176 1.19 12.04 17.97
CA GLY A 176 2.03 13.19 18.28
C GLY A 176 1.57 14.51 17.65
N LEU A 177 0.86 14.45 16.52
CA LEU A 177 0.25 15.62 15.87
C LEU A 177 -1.08 16.03 16.50
N GLY A 178 -1.80 15.05 17.07
CA GLY A 178 -3.17 15.22 17.57
C GLY A 178 -4.20 15.46 16.45
N PRO A 179 -5.48 15.61 16.83
CA PRO A 179 -6.60 15.66 15.88
C PRO A 179 -6.50 16.77 14.81
N ASP A 180 -6.10 17.97 15.21
CA ASP A 180 -5.98 19.10 14.26
C ASP A 180 -4.75 18.96 13.36
N GLY A 181 -3.65 18.43 13.91
CA GLY A 181 -2.39 18.28 13.18
C GLY A 181 -2.43 17.13 12.16
N VAL A 182 -3.23 16.10 12.39
CA VAL A 182 -3.38 14.95 11.46
C VAL A 182 -4.32 15.27 10.29
N ARG A 183 -5.24 16.22 10.46
CA ARG A 183 -6.27 16.57 9.46
C ARG A 183 -5.73 16.75 8.02
N PRO A 184 -4.58 17.41 7.76
CA PRO A 184 -4.07 17.56 6.40
C PRO A 184 -3.62 16.27 5.71
N PHE A 185 -3.42 15.18 6.45
CA PHE A 185 -2.95 13.89 5.92
C PHE A 185 -4.10 12.97 5.46
N PHE A 186 -5.35 13.32 5.79
CA PHE A 186 -6.55 12.57 5.42
C PHE A 186 -7.54 13.47 4.68
N VAL A 187 -8.35 12.89 3.80
CA VAL A 187 -9.24 13.68 2.94
C VAL A 187 -10.35 14.30 3.78
N HIS A 188 -10.25 15.61 3.96
CA HIS A 188 -11.22 16.43 4.68
C HIS A 188 -11.46 17.70 3.87
N LEU A 189 -12.52 17.68 3.07
CA LEU A 189 -12.85 18.71 2.11
C LEU A 189 -14.18 19.36 2.47
N GLU A 190 -14.17 20.68 2.62
CA GLU A 190 -15.38 21.48 2.72
C GLU A 190 -16.01 21.69 1.33
N PRO A 191 -17.30 22.07 1.25
CA PRO A 191 -17.96 22.36 -0.03
C PRO A 191 -17.17 23.39 -0.87
N GLY A 192 -16.95 23.06 -2.14
CA GLY A 192 -16.24 23.91 -3.10
C GLY A 192 -14.70 23.81 -3.10
N GLU A 193 -14.07 23.05 -2.20
CA GLU A 193 -12.61 22.94 -2.15
C GLU A 193 -12.00 22.05 -3.24
N HIS A 194 -12.75 21.08 -3.76
CA HIS A 194 -12.25 20.18 -4.81
C HIS A 194 -13.34 19.85 -5.86
N PRO A 195 -13.04 19.89 -7.17
CA PRO A 195 -14.04 19.68 -8.23
C PRO A 195 -14.69 18.28 -8.20
N ASN A 196 -13.98 17.26 -7.74
CA ASN A 196 -14.53 15.90 -7.60
C ASN A 196 -15.52 15.76 -6.42
N TYR A 197 -15.49 16.69 -5.47
CA TYR A 197 -16.28 16.66 -4.24
C TYR A 197 -16.94 18.04 -4.01
N PRO A 198 -17.87 18.47 -4.89
CA PRO A 198 -18.43 19.82 -4.84
C PRO A 198 -19.18 20.12 -3.55
N GLU A 199 -19.80 19.09 -2.94
CA GLU A 199 -20.54 19.17 -1.68
C GLU A 199 -19.65 18.94 -0.44
N GLY A 200 -18.34 18.85 -0.62
CA GLY A 200 -17.40 18.43 0.43
C GLY A 200 -17.36 16.92 0.62
N PHE A 201 -16.33 16.44 1.32
CA PHE A 201 -16.11 15.03 1.60
C PHE A 201 -15.16 14.84 2.79
N HIS A 202 -15.64 14.19 3.84
CA HIS A 202 -14.93 14.01 5.10
C HIS A 202 -14.67 12.52 5.31
N ASP A 203 -13.41 12.10 5.27
CA ASP A 203 -13.02 10.70 5.27
C ASP A 203 -11.75 10.44 6.06
N GLN A 204 -11.95 9.76 7.18
CA GLN A 204 -10.90 9.38 8.12
C GLN A 204 -10.04 8.19 7.65
N GLY A 205 -10.42 7.51 6.56
CA GLY A 205 -9.76 6.31 6.08
C GLY A 205 -8.87 6.49 4.85
N HIS A 206 -9.04 7.57 4.09
CA HIS A 206 -8.31 7.81 2.85
C HIS A 206 -7.37 9.00 2.98
N MET A 207 -6.11 8.80 2.58
CA MET A 207 -5.07 9.83 2.69
C MET A 207 -5.16 10.86 1.55
N THR A 208 -4.71 12.07 1.84
CA THR A 208 -4.30 13.08 0.86
C THR A 208 -2.95 12.70 0.22
N PRO A 209 -2.48 13.44 -0.82
CA PRO A 209 -1.11 13.31 -1.31
C PRO A 209 -0.06 13.41 -0.19
N GLU A 210 -0.27 14.31 0.77
CA GLU A 210 0.62 14.55 1.91
C GLU A 210 0.68 13.32 2.81
N GLY A 211 -0.46 12.72 3.17
CA GLY A 211 -0.54 11.47 3.93
C GLY A 211 0.11 10.28 3.22
N ALA A 212 -0.12 10.15 1.92
CA ALA A 212 0.46 9.10 1.12
C ALA A 212 1.99 9.23 1.01
N LEU A 213 2.51 10.44 0.79
CA LEU A 213 3.94 10.73 0.73
C LEU A 213 4.63 10.49 2.07
N ALA A 214 4.00 10.91 3.16
CA ALA A 214 4.41 10.63 4.53
C ALA A 214 4.64 9.13 4.77
N CYS A 215 3.63 8.30 4.46
CA CYS A 215 3.71 6.85 4.62
C CYS A 215 4.72 6.21 3.68
N ALA A 216 4.73 6.61 2.39
CA ALA A 216 5.64 6.07 1.39
C ALA A 216 7.11 6.37 1.72
N ARG A 217 7.41 7.58 2.23
CA ARG A 217 8.74 7.95 2.70
C ARG A 217 9.20 7.06 3.83
N TYR A 218 8.32 6.79 4.81
CA TYR A 218 8.67 5.85 5.87
C TYR A 218 8.97 4.46 5.33
N VAL A 219 8.10 3.92 4.48
CA VAL A 219 8.31 2.61 3.88
C VAL A 219 9.66 2.55 3.17
N ALA A 220 9.98 3.54 2.33
CA ALA A 220 11.27 3.60 1.64
C ALA A 220 12.47 3.68 2.60
N TYR A 221 12.38 4.49 3.67
CA TYR A 221 13.39 4.52 4.74
C TYR A 221 13.60 3.15 5.37
N ALA A 222 12.53 2.49 5.81
CA ALA A 222 12.59 1.20 6.47
C ALA A 222 13.17 0.12 5.54
N LEU A 223 12.82 0.16 4.25
CA LEU A 223 13.36 -0.77 3.26
C LEU A 223 14.88 -0.66 3.14
N VAL A 224 15.43 0.55 3.16
CA VAL A 224 16.88 0.79 3.10
C VAL A 224 17.56 0.44 4.42
N GLU A 225 17.01 0.93 5.54
CA GLU A 225 17.57 0.73 6.88
C GLU A 225 17.67 -0.75 7.25
N GLN A 226 16.65 -1.55 6.90
CA GLN A 226 16.62 -2.99 7.14
C GLN A 226 17.40 -3.80 6.10
N GLY A 227 17.98 -3.16 5.08
CA GLY A 227 18.68 -3.84 3.98
C GLY A 227 17.79 -4.69 3.09
N ILE A 228 16.47 -4.41 3.05
CA ILE A 228 15.50 -5.13 2.19
C ILE A 228 15.76 -4.77 0.73
N VAL A 229 16.04 -3.50 0.44
CA VAL A 229 16.41 -3.01 -0.89
C VAL A 229 17.79 -2.35 -0.87
N PRO A 230 18.51 -2.31 -2.00
CA PRO A 230 19.78 -1.61 -2.09
C PRO A 230 19.63 -0.10 -1.79
N PRO A 231 20.54 0.52 -1.01
CA PRO A 231 20.46 1.95 -0.69
C PRO A 231 20.44 2.87 -1.92
N HIS A 232 21.11 2.48 -3.01
CA HIS A 232 21.16 3.26 -4.25
C HIS A 232 19.82 3.30 -5.02
N TRP A 233 18.80 2.54 -4.60
CA TRP A 233 17.44 2.67 -5.12
C TRP A 233 16.73 3.88 -4.53
N ALA A 234 17.11 4.33 -3.33
CA ALA A 234 16.39 5.40 -2.66
C ALA A 234 16.78 6.78 -3.18
N VAL A 235 15.77 7.65 -3.28
CA VAL A 235 15.89 9.05 -3.72
C VAL A 235 15.00 9.93 -2.85
N ASP A 236 15.36 11.22 -2.73
CA ASP A 236 14.53 12.25 -2.10
C ASP A 236 14.02 11.94 -0.66
N LEU A 237 14.65 10.99 0.05
CA LEU A 237 14.24 10.55 1.39
C LEU A 237 14.25 11.67 2.44
N ASP A 238 15.18 12.63 2.32
CA ASP A 238 15.28 13.81 3.20
C ASP A 238 14.59 15.06 2.63
N ARG A 239 14.05 14.97 1.41
CA ARG A 239 13.54 16.14 0.69
C ARG A 239 12.16 16.55 1.20
N THR A 240 12.01 17.78 1.69
CA THR A 240 10.74 18.29 2.24
C THR A 240 9.86 19.03 1.24
N ASP A 241 10.38 19.37 0.06
CA ASP A 241 9.74 20.22 -0.96
C ASP A 241 9.49 19.45 -2.27
N LEU A 242 8.80 18.31 -2.18
CA LEU A 242 8.48 17.54 -3.38
C LEU A 242 7.57 18.35 -4.32
N PRO A 243 7.90 18.45 -5.62
CA PRO A 243 7.07 19.15 -6.59
C PRO A 243 5.64 18.57 -6.64
N PRO A 244 4.58 19.40 -6.71
CA PRO A 244 3.19 18.92 -6.70
C PRO A 244 2.86 17.95 -7.84
N ASP A 245 3.53 18.08 -8.99
CA ASP A 245 3.37 17.21 -10.17
C ASP A 245 3.95 15.80 -9.99
N ARG A 246 4.65 15.53 -8.87
CA ARG A 246 5.11 14.17 -8.51
C ARG A 246 3.97 13.23 -8.14
N VAL A 247 2.83 13.77 -7.71
CA VAL A 247 1.63 13.00 -7.40
C VAL A 247 0.64 13.17 -8.54
N SER A 248 0.39 12.08 -9.25
CA SER A 248 -0.52 12.03 -10.38
C SER A 248 -1.56 10.94 -10.19
N TRP A 249 -2.78 11.20 -10.66
CA TRP A 249 -3.83 10.21 -10.79
C TRP A 249 -3.91 9.76 -12.23
N LEU A 250 -4.20 8.46 -12.42
CA LEU A 250 -4.46 7.94 -13.75
C LEU A 250 -5.85 8.41 -14.20
N ASP A 251 -6.03 8.66 -15.49
CA ASP A 251 -7.38 8.82 -16.02
C ASP A 251 -8.21 7.56 -15.73
N ASP A 252 -9.52 7.74 -15.56
CA ASP A 252 -10.42 6.69 -15.10
C ASP A 252 -10.44 5.46 -16.03
N GLU A 253 -10.28 5.66 -17.34
CA GLU A 253 -10.26 4.57 -18.32
C GLU A 253 -8.98 3.73 -18.18
N THR A 254 -7.82 4.38 -18.15
CA THR A 254 -6.53 3.73 -17.93
C THR A 254 -6.50 3.01 -16.58
N HIS A 255 -7.01 3.65 -15.52
CA HIS A 255 -7.11 3.04 -14.19
C HIS A 255 -8.00 1.79 -14.22
N ALA A 256 -9.18 1.87 -14.84
CA ALA A 256 -10.10 0.74 -14.95
C ALA A 256 -9.47 -0.40 -15.76
N GLU A 257 -8.77 -0.10 -16.85
CA GLU A 257 -8.10 -1.10 -17.68
C GLU A 257 -6.96 -1.80 -16.94
N LEU A 258 -6.09 -1.05 -16.25
CA LEU A 258 -5.04 -1.66 -15.41
C LEU A 258 -5.64 -2.50 -14.28
N THR A 259 -6.73 -2.02 -13.68
CA THR A 259 -7.42 -2.74 -12.61
C THR A 259 -7.97 -4.07 -13.12
N ARG A 260 -8.62 -4.10 -14.29
CA ARG A 260 -9.19 -5.31 -14.89
C ARG A 260 -8.12 -6.26 -15.41
N SER A 261 -7.05 -5.75 -16.01
CA SER A 261 -6.00 -6.56 -16.64
C SER A 261 -5.07 -7.24 -15.63
N ARG A 262 -5.01 -6.75 -14.39
CA ARG A 262 -4.18 -7.30 -13.30
C ARG A 262 -4.90 -8.35 -12.45
N THR A 263 -5.73 -9.21 -13.04
CA THR A 263 -6.41 -10.30 -12.33
C THR A 263 -6.63 -11.47 -13.28
N LEU A 264 -6.65 -12.70 -12.76
CA LEU A 264 -7.04 -13.89 -13.52
C LEU A 264 -8.46 -14.28 -13.14
N GLY A 265 -9.37 -14.41 -14.11
CA GLY A 265 -10.78 -14.74 -13.88
C GLY A 265 -11.72 -13.52 -13.89
N PRO A 266 -13.03 -13.72 -13.68
CA PRO A 266 -14.01 -12.64 -13.70
C PRO A 266 -13.76 -11.63 -12.55
N ASN A 267 -13.86 -10.33 -12.87
CA ASN A 267 -13.70 -9.22 -11.93
C ASN A 267 -14.87 -9.10 -10.94
#